data_AF-A0A452V955-F1
#
_entry.id   AF-A0A452V955-F1
#
_cell.length_a   1.000
_cell.length_b   1.000
_cell.length_c   1.000
_cell.angle_alpha   90.00
_cell.angle_beta   90.00
_cell.angle_gamma   90.00
#
_symmetry.space_group_name_H-M   'P 1'
#
loop_
_entity.id
_entity.type
_entity.pdbx_description
1 polymer ?
#
loop_
_entity_poly.entity_id
_entity_poly.type
_entity_poly.pdbx_seq_one_letter_code
_entity_poly.pdbx_strand_id
1 'polypeptide(L)' 'MDTQKNVQPPEQQPMTHICGKCHTENFIKSRDPVRCRDCAYRIMYKKRIKRWWLLILNETQNSEKSRATHI' A
#
# COMPACT_ATOMS: atom_id res chain seq x y z
N MET A 1 43.38 2.11 -4.57
CA MET A 1 42.48 2.89 -5.45
C MET A 1 41.10 2.31 -5.28
N ASP A 2 40.40 2.75 -4.24
CA ASP A 2 39.13 2.18 -3.82
C ASP A 2 38.01 2.70 -4.72
N THR A 3 37.53 1.83 -5.61
CA THR A 3 36.37 2.10 -6.44
C THR A 3 35.13 2.14 -5.56
N GLN A 4 34.70 3.36 -5.18
CA GLN A 4 33.43 3.57 -4.50
C GLN A 4 32.27 3.13 -5.40
N LYS A 5 31.75 1.93 -5.16
CA LYS A 5 30.52 1.44 -5.77
C LYS A 5 29.35 2.23 -5.19
N ASN A 6 28.81 3.18 -5.97
CA ASN A 6 27.56 3.87 -5.65
C ASN A 6 26.42 2.84 -5.72
N VAL A 7 26.07 2.24 -4.59
CA VAL A 7 24.87 1.40 -4.46
C VAL A 7 23.68 2.34 -4.41
N GLN A 8 23.05 2.57 -5.56
CA GLN A 8 21.76 3.25 -5.59
C GLN A 8 20.75 2.40 -4.80
N PRO A 9 20.06 2.96 -3.80
CA PRO A 9 19.00 2.25 -3.10
C PRO A 9 17.94 1.77 -4.12
N PRO A 10 17.36 0.57 -3.93
CA PRO A 10 16.36 0.04 -4.84
C PRO A 10 15.23 1.07 -5.04
N GLU A 11 14.88 1.31 -6.30
CA GLU A 11 13.87 2.29 -6.68
C GLU A 11 12.56 2.00 -5.94
N GLN A 12 12.24 2.86 -4.98
CA GLN A 12 11.09 2.64 -4.10
C GLN A 12 9.81 2.77 -4.94
N GLN A 13 9.04 1.68 -5.03
CA GLN A 13 7.76 1.71 -5.73
C GLN A 13 6.86 2.81 -5.14
N PRO A 14 6.18 3.61 -5.99
CA PRO A 14 5.33 4.69 -5.52
C PRO A 14 4.20 4.14 -4.66
N MET A 15 4.14 4.57 -3.40
CA MET A 15 3.11 4.15 -2.46
C MET A 15 1.84 4.99 -2.67
N THR A 16 0.69 4.33 -2.76
CA THR A 16 -0.60 5.02 -2.89
C THR A 16 -1.11 5.47 -1.52
N HIS A 17 -1.45 6.76 -1.42
CA HIS A 17 -2.06 7.39 -0.27
C HIS A 17 -3.47 7.89 -0.59
N ILE A 18 -4.35 8.00 0.40
CA ILE A 18 -5.73 8.48 0.26
C ILE A 18 -5.85 9.81 1.01
N CYS A 19 -6.35 10.86 0.34
CA CYS A 19 -6.54 12.16 0.97
C CYS A 19 -7.64 12.11 2.04
N GLY A 20 -7.41 12.73 3.20
CA GLY A 20 -8.42 12.77 4.28
C GLY A 20 -9.62 13.68 4.01
N LYS A 21 -9.56 14.55 2.99
CA LYS A 21 -10.66 15.47 2.64
C LYS A 21 -11.43 15.00 1.41
N CYS A 22 -10.76 14.87 0.26
CA CYS A 22 -11.40 14.52 -1.01
C CYS A 22 -11.41 13.01 -1.29
N HIS A 23 -10.76 12.19 -0.45
CA HIS A 23 -10.66 10.74 -0.63
C HIS A 23 -10.03 10.27 -1.95
N THR A 24 -9.44 11.19 -2.74
CA THR A 24 -8.69 10.83 -3.93
C THR A 24 -7.40 10.10 -3.58
N GLU A 25 -7.02 9.16 -4.45
CA GLU A 25 -5.73 8.49 -4.40
C GLU A 25 -4.62 9.40 -4.91
N ASN A 26 -3.52 9.47 -4.17
CA ASN A 26 -2.34 10.24 -4.51
C ASN A 26 -1.10 9.36 -4.47
N PHE A 27 -0.27 9.47 -5.50
CA PHE A 27 1.03 8.82 -5.57
C PHE A 27 2.09 9.80 -5.09
N ILE A 28 2.67 9.52 -3.91
CA ILE A 28 3.72 10.34 -3.31
C ILE A 28 5.04 9.56 -3.35
N LYS A 29 6.09 10.16 -3.88
CA LYS A 29 7.45 9.64 -3.77
C LYS A 29 8.11 10.18 -2.50
N SER A 30 9.11 9.48 -1.97
CA SER A 30 9.76 9.79 -0.68
C SER A 30 10.33 11.21 -0.55
N ARG A 31 10.61 11.90 -1.65
CA ARG A 31 11.14 13.28 -1.67
C ARG A 31 10.07 14.33 -2.00
N ASP A 32 8.87 13.91 -2.40
CA ASP A 32 7.80 14.82 -2.79
C ASP A 32 7.09 15.39 -1.55
N PRO A 33 6.64 16.65 -1.59
CA PRO A 33 5.88 17.23 -0.49
C PRO A 33 4.51 16.52 -0.33
N VAL A 34 4.12 16.24 0.92
CA VAL A 34 2.82 15.63 1.23
C VAL A 34 1.69 16.64 1.02
N ARG A 35 1.14 16.68 -0.20
CA ARG A 35 0.00 17.51 -0.58
C ARG A 35 -0.88 16.79 -1.57
N CYS A 36 -2.19 16.88 -1.38
CA CYS A 36 -3.15 16.34 -2.33
C CYS A 36 -3.12 17.18 -3.61
N ARG A 37 -3.11 16.52 -4.77
CA ARG A 37 -3.04 17.19 -6.08
C ARG A 37 -4.31 17.99 -6.40
N ASP A 38 -5.47 17.54 -5.90
CA ASP A 38 -6.76 18.17 -6.24
C ASP A 38 -7.17 19.27 -5.25
N CYS A 39 -6.83 19.13 -3.96
CA CYS A 39 -7.35 20.02 -2.91
C CYS A 39 -6.28 20.65 -2.00
N ALA A 40 -4.99 20.41 -2.26
CA ALA A 40 -3.84 20.90 -1.47
C ALA A 40 -3.85 20.53 0.03
N TYR A 41 -4.76 19.65 0.47
CA TYR A 41 -4.82 19.15 1.83
C TYR A 41 -3.59 18.29 2.15
N ARG A 42 -3.14 18.32 3.41
CA ARG A 42 -1.85 17.74 3.82
C ARG A 42 -1.95 16.44 4.62
N ILE A 43 -3.15 16.08 5.11
CA ILE A 43 -3.34 14.82 5.84
C ILE A 43 -3.76 13.73 4.85
N MET A 44 -3.01 12.63 4.86
CA MET A 44 -3.28 11.46 4.02
C MET A 44 -3.15 10.17 4.80
N TYR A 45 -3.93 9.18 4.40
CA TYR A 45 -3.91 7.82 4.93
C TYR A 45 -3.16 6.89 3.97
N LYS A 46 -2.52 5.83 4.49
CA LYS A 46 -1.90 4.80 3.65
C LYS A 46 -2.97 3.85 3.13
N LYS A 47 -2.98 3.59 1.82
CA LYS A 47 -3.94 2.65 1.22
C LYS A 47 -3.69 1.22 1.74
N ARG A 48 -4.76 0.50 2.05
CA ARG A 48 -4.70 -0.90 2.50
C ARG A 48 -4.21 -1.80 1.37
N ILE A 49 -3.35 -2.77 1.68
CA ILE A 49 -2.84 -3.72 0.69
C ILE A 49 -3.82 -4.87 0.48
N LYS A 50 -4.01 -5.30 -0.78
CA LYS A 50 -4.87 -6.44 -1.14
C LYS A 50 -4.43 -7.75 -0.46
N ARG A 51 -3.13 -7.93 -0.21
CA ARG A 51 -2.59 -9.13 0.46
C ARG A 51 -3.22 -9.38 1.83
N TRP A 52 -3.55 -8.33 2.59
CA TRP A 52 -4.19 -8.49 3.90
C TRP A 52 -5.61 -9.05 3.77
N TRP A 53 -6.35 -8.60 2.75
CA TRP A 53 -7.68 -9.14 2.42
C TRP A 53 -7.61 -10.57 1.89
N LEU A 54 -6.62 -10.89 1.05
CA LEU A 54 -6.43 -12.26 0.53
C LEU A 54 -6.13 -13.27 1.64
N LEU A 55 -5.39 -12.87 2.68
CA LEU A 55 -5.18 -13.74 3.85
C LEU A 55 -6.50 -14.01 4.58
N ILE A 56 -7.33 -12.98 4.79
CA ILE A 56 -8.62 -13.11 5.48
C ILE A 56 -9.63 -13.94 4.67
N LEU A 57 -9.75 -13.71 3.35
CA LEU A 57 -10.68 -14.45 2.49
C LEU A 57 -10.28 -15.91 2.28
N ASN A 58 -8.98 -16.21 2.30
CA ASN A 58 -8.53 -17.60 2.24
C ASN A 58 -8.91 -18.37 3.51
N GLU A 59 -8.90 -17.73 4.68
CA GLU A 59 -9.37 -18.35 5.92
C GLU A 59 -10.88 -18.61 5.90
N THR A 60 -11.69 -17.70 5.36
CA THR A 60 -13.14 -17.91 5.27
C THR A 60 -13.48 -19.08 4.34
N GLN A 61 -12.86 -19.14 3.15
CA GLN A 61 -13.05 -20.25 2.20
C GLN A 61 -12.58 -21.60 2.77
N ASN A 62 -11.46 -21.62 3.52
CA ASN A 62 -10.95 -22.84 4.12
C ASN A 62 -11.81 -23.30 5.31
N SER A 63 -12.35 -22.36 6.11
CA SER A 63 -13.29 -22.65 7.20
C SER A 63 -14.64 -23.17 6.71
N GLU A 64 -15.15 -22.61 5.61
CA GLU A 64 -16.39 -23.07 4.96
C GLU A 64 -16.21 -24.48 4.37
N LYS A 65 -15.06 -24.75 3.73
CA LYS A 65 -14.74 -26.07 3.17
C LYS A 65 -14.53 -27.13 4.26
N SER A 66 -13.85 -26.80 5.37
CA SER A 66 -13.71 -27.72 6.52
C SER A 66 -15.06 -28.07 7.16
N ARG A 67 -16.01 -27.13 7.23
CA ARG A 67 -17.38 -27.42 7.72
C ARG A 67 -18.18 -28.30 6.76
N ALA A 68 -18.00 -28.13 5.45
CA ALA A 68 -18.68 -28.95 4.43
C ALA A 68 -18.11 -30.38 4.30
N THR A 69 -16.90 -30.64 4.79
CA THR A 69 -16.27 -31.98 4.75
C THR A 69 -16.59 -32.84 5.99
N HIS A 70 -17.27 -32.25 6.98
CA HIS A 70 -17.66 -32.90 8.24
C HIS A 70 -19.18 -33.24 8.30
N ILE A 71 -19.90 -33.14 7.19
CA ILE A 71 -21.29 -33.60 7.02
C ILE A 71 -21.30 -34.82 6.11
#